data_AF-A0A6B3M704-F1
#
_entry.id   AF-A0A6B3M704-F1
#
_cell.length_a   1.000
_cell.length_b   1.000
_cell.length_c   1.000
_cell.angle_alpha   90.00
_cell.angle_beta   90.00
_cell.angle_gamma   90.00
#
_symmetry.space_group_name_H-M   'P 1'
#
loop_
_entity.id
_entity.type
_entity.pdbx_description
1 polymer ?
#
loop_
_entity_poly.entity_id
_entity_poly.type
_entity_poly.pdbx_seq_one_letter_code
_entity_poly.pdbx_strand_id
1 'polypeptide(L)'
;MNPDGTLNNNALNSWNDLRIVLEFFDGSPKITGIWEATTAPGKYYTDKPMNRAGAAIIKPGQYWAWKVGTHGTKELHEGLIQTAGKVKVYRDKDKNGKRTGDKTNSGFFGINHHWGYDYPQRDIKKGAAGCLVGRTRAGHREFMKLIKQDPRYQNNQDFTFGATIIPGSELPNK
;
A
#
# COMPACT_ATOMS: atom_id res chain seq x y z
N MET A 1 -7.49 -7.75 -6.06
CA MET A 1 -7.30 -9.12 -6.59
C MET A 1 -7.17 -10.07 -5.41
N ASN A 2 -7.73 -11.28 -5.51
CA ASN A 2 -7.63 -12.31 -4.48
C ASN A 2 -6.26 -13.02 -4.53
N PRO A 3 -5.85 -13.75 -3.48
CA PRO A 3 -4.56 -14.46 -3.45
C PRO A 3 -4.34 -15.46 -4.59
N ASP A 4 -5.42 -16.01 -5.16
CA ASP A 4 -5.38 -16.92 -6.31
C ASP A 4 -5.22 -16.20 -7.67
N GLY A 5 -5.17 -14.86 -7.67
CA GLY A 5 -5.05 -14.04 -8.87
C GLY A 5 -6.40 -13.65 -9.50
N THR A 6 -7.53 -14.08 -8.95
CA THR A 6 -8.86 -13.71 -9.47
C THR A 6 -9.26 -12.29 -9.07
N LEU A 7 -10.04 -11.63 -9.92
CA LEU A 7 -10.62 -10.32 -9.57
C LEU A 7 -11.62 -10.46 -8.42
N ASN A 8 -11.75 -9.40 -7.62
CA ASN A 8 -12.78 -9.28 -6.60
C ASN A 8 -13.59 -8.00 -6.81
N ASN A 9 -14.65 -7.83 -6.02
CA ASN A 9 -15.61 -6.73 -6.17
C ASN A 9 -15.10 -5.38 -5.62
N ASN A 10 -13.83 -5.26 -5.21
CA ASN A 10 -13.28 -4.07 -4.57
C ASN A 10 -14.12 -3.56 -3.37
N ALA A 11 -14.65 -4.47 -2.54
CA ALA A 11 -15.43 -4.10 -1.36
C ALA A 11 -14.69 -3.09 -0.46
N LEU A 12 -15.42 -2.08 0.03
CA LEU A 12 -14.87 -1.10 0.97
C LEU A 12 -14.44 -1.78 2.29
N ASN A 13 -13.52 -1.14 3.01
CA ASN A 13 -13.07 -1.58 4.34
C ASN A 13 -12.55 -3.04 4.37
N SER A 14 -11.99 -3.53 3.26
CA SER A 14 -11.57 -4.92 3.10
C SER A 14 -10.13 -5.04 2.58
N TRP A 15 -9.45 -6.11 3.00
CA TRP A 15 -8.11 -6.47 2.51
C TRP A 15 -8.23 -7.21 1.19
N ASN A 16 -8.44 -6.46 0.11
CA ASN A 16 -8.80 -6.97 -1.22
C ASN A 16 -7.73 -6.67 -2.30
N ASP A 17 -6.56 -6.20 -1.88
CA ASP A 17 -5.38 -6.00 -2.72
C ASP A 17 -4.28 -7.00 -2.34
N LEU A 18 -3.25 -7.08 -3.18
CA LEU A 18 -2.05 -7.86 -2.92
C LEU A 18 -0.84 -6.94 -2.88
N ARG A 19 0.03 -7.17 -1.89
CA ARG A 19 1.38 -6.61 -1.86
C ARG A 19 2.32 -7.69 -2.35
N ILE A 20 3.05 -7.40 -3.43
CA ILE A 20 3.93 -8.36 -4.11
C ILE A 20 5.34 -7.80 -4.14
N VAL A 21 6.33 -8.65 -3.87
CA VAL A 21 7.74 -8.38 -4.10
C VAL A 21 8.20 -9.19 -5.32
N LEU A 22 8.80 -8.50 -6.26
CA LEU A 22 9.41 -9.07 -7.47
C LEU A 22 10.92 -8.90 -7.38
N GLU A 23 11.65 -10.00 -7.51
CA GLU A 23 13.10 -10.01 -7.60
C GLU A 23 13.54 -10.52 -8.96
N PHE A 24 14.64 -9.97 -9.48
CA PHE A 24 15.22 -10.42 -10.74
C PHE A 24 16.37 -11.37 -10.44
N PHE A 25 16.25 -12.61 -10.90
CA PHE A 25 17.30 -13.62 -10.85
C PHE A 25 17.76 -13.89 -12.28
N ASP A 26 19.03 -13.62 -12.57
CA ASP A 26 19.61 -13.81 -13.91
C ASP A 26 18.76 -13.17 -15.02
N GLY A 27 18.28 -11.94 -14.78
CA GLY A 27 17.44 -11.19 -15.70
C GLY A 27 15.96 -11.60 -15.74
N SER A 28 15.56 -12.66 -15.04
CA SER A 28 14.18 -13.15 -14.99
C SER A 28 13.46 -12.71 -13.72
N PRO A 29 12.27 -12.06 -13.82
CA PRO A 29 11.50 -11.67 -12.64
C PRO A 29 10.85 -12.89 -11.99
N LYS A 30 10.90 -12.96 -10.65
CA LYS A 30 10.21 -13.95 -9.83
C LYS A 30 9.44 -13.26 -8.71
N ILE A 31 8.23 -13.73 -8.44
CA ILE A 31 7.49 -13.35 -7.23
C ILE A 31 8.11 -14.10 -6.06
N THR A 32 8.70 -13.37 -5.12
CA THR A 32 9.35 -13.95 -3.92
C THR A 32 8.62 -13.62 -2.62
N GLY A 33 7.61 -12.74 -2.69
CA GLY A 33 6.71 -12.48 -1.58
C GLY A 33 5.34 -11.99 -2.06
N ILE A 34 4.29 -12.50 -1.41
CA ILE A 34 2.91 -12.10 -1.66
C ILE A 34 2.15 -12.07 -0.33
N TRP A 35 1.46 -10.96 -0.06
CA TRP A 35 0.68 -10.79 1.16
C TRP A 35 -0.65 -10.09 0.86
N GLU A 36 -1.68 -10.45 1.62
CA GLU A 36 -2.93 -9.69 1.65
C GLU A 36 -2.65 -8.24 2.07
N ALA A 37 -3.24 -7.30 1.33
CA ALA A 37 -3.01 -5.88 1.53
C ALA A 37 -4.26 -5.04 1.22
N THR A 38 -4.12 -3.73 1.39
CA THR A 38 -5.10 -2.76 0.94
C THR A 38 -4.41 -1.46 0.52
N THR A 39 -4.94 -0.84 -0.52
CA THR A 39 -4.66 0.53 -0.96
C THR A 39 -5.83 1.48 -0.65
N ALA A 40 -6.92 0.94 -0.09
CA ALA A 40 -8.12 1.66 0.26
C ALA A 40 -8.12 2.06 1.75
N PRO A 41 -8.79 3.17 2.11
CA PRO A 41 -8.97 3.55 3.50
C PRO A 41 -9.87 2.53 4.23
N GLY A 42 -9.62 2.36 5.52
CA GLY A 42 -10.57 1.68 6.40
C GLY A 42 -11.79 2.55 6.69
N LYS A 43 -12.88 1.91 7.12
CA LYS A 43 -14.19 2.56 7.34
C LYS A 43 -14.09 3.85 8.16
N TYR A 44 -13.27 3.85 9.21
CA TYR A 44 -13.11 5.02 10.05
C TYR A 44 -12.61 6.24 9.26
N TYR A 45 -11.62 6.07 8.38
CA TYR A 45 -11.04 7.16 7.61
C TYR A 45 -11.85 7.51 6.36
N THR A 46 -12.66 6.58 5.85
CA THR A 46 -13.71 6.90 4.88
C THR A 46 -14.75 7.83 5.51
N ASP A 47 -15.22 7.51 6.72
CA ASP A 47 -16.25 8.28 7.40
C ASP A 47 -15.71 9.62 7.96
N LYS A 48 -14.47 9.62 8.44
CA LYS A 48 -13.76 10.74 9.09
C LYS A 48 -12.39 10.94 8.42
N PRO A 49 -12.35 11.50 7.19
CA PRO A 49 -11.10 11.64 6.46
C PRO A 49 -10.18 12.66 7.12
N MET A 50 -8.87 12.42 7.01
CA MET A 50 -7.85 13.36 7.48
C MET A 50 -7.79 14.66 6.65
N ASN A 51 -8.49 14.70 5.51
CA ASN A 51 -8.58 15.85 4.64
C ASN A 51 -10.05 16.12 4.31
N ARG A 52 -10.47 17.39 4.39
CA ARG A 52 -11.83 17.84 4.05
C ARG A 52 -12.27 17.51 2.62
N ALA A 53 -11.32 17.26 1.72
CA ALA A 53 -11.59 16.87 0.35
C ALA A 53 -12.00 15.39 0.20
N GLY A 54 -11.82 14.55 1.22
CA GLY A 54 -12.13 13.12 1.16
C GLY A 54 -10.97 12.22 1.60
N ALA A 55 -11.26 10.93 1.75
CA ALA A 55 -10.26 9.93 2.09
C ALA A 55 -9.26 9.75 0.94
N ALA A 56 -8.00 9.44 1.27
CA ALA A 56 -6.99 9.22 0.24
C ALA A 56 -7.08 7.79 -0.30
N ILE A 57 -7.08 7.65 -1.63
CA ILE A 57 -6.84 6.39 -2.33
C ILE A 57 -5.70 6.64 -3.30
N ILE A 58 -4.60 5.89 -3.20
CA ILE A 58 -3.47 6.11 -4.11
C ILE A 58 -3.90 5.93 -5.58
N LYS A 59 -3.44 6.81 -6.46
CA LYS A 59 -3.68 6.69 -7.89
C LYS A 59 -2.75 5.61 -8.49
N PRO A 60 -3.24 4.69 -9.33
CA PRO A 60 -2.41 3.78 -10.10
C PRO A 60 -1.22 4.46 -10.78
N GLY A 61 -0.10 3.76 -10.84
CA GLY A 61 1.16 4.26 -11.37
C GLY A 61 2.37 3.79 -10.57
N GLN A 62 3.56 4.13 -11.07
CA GLN A 62 4.82 3.86 -10.41
C GLN A 62 5.33 5.10 -9.69
N TYR A 63 5.75 4.94 -8.44
CA TYR A 63 6.29 6.02 -7.62
C TYR A 63 7.59 5.58 -6.95
N TRP A 64 8.52 6.52 -6.80
CA TRP A 64 9.74 6.39 -6.01
C TRP A 64 9.62 7.36 -4.86
N ALA A 65 9.13 6.88 -3.72
CA ALA A 65 8.61 7.76 -2.67
C ALA A 65 9.01 7.37 -1.26
N TRP A 66 9.58 6.17 -1.06
CA TRP A 66 9.67 5.59 0.27
C TRP A 66 11.08 5.21 0.68
N LYS A 67 11.38 5.38 1.97
CA LYS A 67 12.62 4.92 2.62
C LYS A 67 12.26 4.07 3.83
N VAL A 68 13.16 3.17 4.24
CA VAL A 68 13.00 2.43 5.50
C VAL A 68 12.94 3.43 6.66
N GLY A 69 11.97 3.24 7.56
CA GLY A 69 11.80 4.08 8.72
C GLY A 69 10.78 3.51 9.69
N THR A 70 10.31 4.32 10.64
CA THR A 70 9.37 3.89 11.68
C THR A 70 7.99 4.50 11.45
N HIS A 71 6.95 3.66 11.49
CA HIS A 71 5.54 4.04 11.47
C HIS A 71 4.91 3.87 12.85
N GLY A 72 3.88 4.68 13.13
CA GLY A 72 3.05 4.57 14.34
C GLY A 72 3.43 5.56 15.44
N THR A 73 2.62 5.56 16.50
CA THR A 73 2.86 6.34 17.74
C THR A 73 2.67 5.47 18.98
N LYS A 74 1.58 4.69 19.01
CA LYS A 74 1.29 3.74 20.09
C LYS A 74 1.98 2.39 19.91
N GLU A 75 2.11 1.95 18.67
CA GLU A 75 2.73 0.67 18.32
C GLU A 75 3.74 0.94 17.21
N LEU A 76 4.92 1.41 17.62
CA LEU A 76 6.01 1.75 16.70
C LEU A 76 6.51 0.50 16.00
N HIS A 77 6.72 0.60 14.69
CA HIS A 77 7.25 -0.49 13.88
C HIS A 77 7.95 -0.03 12.63
N GLU A 78 8.86 -0.86 12.15
CA GLU A 78 9.53 -0.63 10.87
C GLU A 78 8.52 -0.69 9.71
N GLY A 79 8.72 0.16 8.72
CA GLY A 79 7.95 0.19 7.47
C GLY A 79 8.68 1.02 6.40
N LEU A 80 8.03 1.20 5.26
CA LEU A 80 8.49 2.13 4.23
C LEU A 80 7.74 3.46 4.37
N ILE A 81 8.43 4.52 4.74
CA ILE A 81 7.84 5.83 5.06
C ILE A 81 7.97 6.76 3.85
N GLN A 82 6.89 7.48 3.52
CA GLN A 82 6.86 8.40 2.40
C GLN A 82 7.67 9.68 2.69
N THR A 83 8.98 9.60 2.50
CA THR A 83 9.93 10.71 2.76
C THR A 83 10.74 11.12 1.54
N ALA A 84 10.75 10.32 0.47
CA ALA A 84 11.62 10.55 -0.69
C ALA A 84 10.92 11.22 -1.88
N GLY A 85 9.58 11.14 -1.96
CA GLY A 85 8.87 11.61 -3.15
C GLY A 85 7.38 11.85 -2.96
N LYS A 86 6.82 12.66 -3.86
CA LYS A 86 5.38 12.93 -3.93
C LYS A 86 4.67 11.76 -4.60
N VAL A 87 3.50 11.41 -4.08
CA VAL A 87 2.57 10.47 -4.73
C VAL A 87 1.31 11.22 -5.16
N LYS A 88 0.53 10.61 -6.06
CA LYS A 88 -0.79 11.12 -6.46
C LYS A 88 -1.88 10.27 -5.82
N VAL A 89 -2.92 10.92 -5.31
CA VAL A 89 -4.08 10.28 -4.68
C VAL A 89 -5.38 10.81 -5.28
N TYR A 90 -6.40 9.97 -5.32
CA TYR A 90 -7.80 10.35 -5.40
C TYR A 90 -8.29 10.78 -4.01
N ARG A 91 -9.26 11.68 -3.98
CA ARG A 91 -9.93 12.15 -2.76
C ARG A 91 -11.40 11.74 -2.80
N ASP A 92 -11.70 10.63 -2.15
CA ASP A 92 -13.03 10.02 -2.06
C ASP A 92 -13.92 10.87 -1.14
N LYS A 93 -14.56 11.88 -1.73
CA LYS A 93 -15.36 12.88 -1.01
C LYS A 93 -16.75 12.36 -0.67
N ASP A 94 -17.34 11.60 -1.58
CA ASP A 94 -18.69 11.04 -1.46
C ASP A 94 -18.71 9.66 -0.79
N LYS A 95 -17.53 9.13 -0.41
CA LYS A 95 -17.33 7.94 0.44
C LYS A 95 -17.74 6.64 -0.24
N ASN A 96 -17.72 6.62 -1.57
CA ASN A 96 -18.11 5.45 -2.36
C ASN A 96 -16.92 4.54 -2.70
N GLY A 97 -15.68 4.99 -2.40
CA GLY A 97 -14.40 4.34 -2.69
C GLY A 97 -14.08 4.13 -4.17
N LYS A 98 -14.83 4.74 -5.07
CA LYS A 98 -14.59 4.76 -6.51
C LYS A 98 -13.65 5.90 -6.84
N ARG A 99 -12.81 5.68 -7.85
CA ARG A 99 -11.84 6.69 -8.33
C ARG A 99 -12.42 7.63 -9.39
N THR A 100 -13.56 7.26 -9.97
CA THR A 100 -14.21 8.00 -11.07
C THR A 100 -14.87 9.26 -10.54
N GLY A 101 -14.55 10.42 -11.12
CA GLY A 101 -15.08 11.72 -10.70
C GLY A 101 -14.36 12.35 -9.51
N ASP A 102 -13.50 11.60 -8.82
CA ASP A 102 -12.70 12.11 -7.72
C ASP A 102 -11.62 13.09 -8.17
N LYS A 103 -11.41 14.13 -7.36
CA LYS A 103 -10.29 15.05 -7.55
C LYS A 103 -8.98 14.36 -7.23
N THR A 104 -7.94 14.67 -8.00
CA THR A 104 -6.59 14.18 -7.73
C THR A 104 -5.72 15.23 -7.06
N ASN A 105 -4.87 14.81 -6.12
CA ASN A 105 -3.85 15.67 -5.51
C ASN A 105 -2.49 14.97 -5.55
N SER A 106 -1.42 15.75 -5.72
CA SER A 106 -0.03 15.27 -5.65
C SER A 106 0.70 15.90 -4.48
N GLY A 107 1.42 15.12 -3.67
CA GLY A 107 2.12 15.65 -2.50
C GLY A 107 2.71 14.60 -1.57
N PHE A 108 3.23 15.09 -0.44
CA PHE A 108 3.60 14.29 0.72
C PHE A 108 2.38 14.18 1.63
N PHE A 109 1.84 12.97 1.77
CA PHE A 109 0.62 12.73 2.56
C PHE A 109 0.85 11.70 3.67
N GLY A 110 2.07 11.17 3.82
CA GLY A 110 2.36 10.09 4.77
C GLY A 110 1.75 8.75 4.33
N ILE A 111 1.66 8.50 3.02
CA ILE A 111 1.18 7.23 2.46
C ILE A 111 2.25 6.17 2.68
N ASN A 112 2.31 5.56 3.86
CA ASN A 112 3.38 4.64 4.23
C ASN A 112 3.05 3.18 3.84
N HIS A 113 4.06 2.31 3.75
CA HIS A 113 3.85 0.86 3.81
C HIS A 113 4.10 0.37 5.22
N HIS A 114 3.05 -0.13 5.87
CA HIS A 114 3.08 -0.55 7.27
C HIS A 114 2.17 -1.76 7.50
N TRP A 115 2.07 -2.28 8.72
CA TRP A 115 1.20 -3.42 9.01
C TRP A 115 -0.25 -3.02 9.29
N GLY A 116 -1.16 -3.96 9.10
CA GLY A 116 -2.60 -3.81 9.25
C GLY A 116 -3.15 -4.17 10.62
N TYR A 117 -2.28 -4.30 11.62
CA TYR A 117 -2.64 -4.57 13.02
C TYR A 117 -3.41 -5.89 13.23
N ASP A 118 -3.26 -6.85 12.32
CA ASP A 118 -3.94 -8.15 12.32
C ASP A 118 -5.48 -8.03 12.36
N TYR A 119 -6.01 -6.94 11.80
CA TYR A 119 -7.45 -6.75 11.72
C TYR A 119 -8.12 -7.80 10.80
N PRO A 120 -9.43 -8.08 11.00
CA PRO A 120 -10.16 -9.05 10.19
C PRO A 120 -10.14 -8.71 8.70
N GLN A 121 -10.22 -9.73 7.84
CA GLN A 121 -10.13 -9.57 6.38
C GLN A 121 -11.19 -8.62 5.78
N ARG A 122 -12.35 -8.49 6.44
CA ARG A 122 -13.46 -7.62 6.00
C ARG A 122 -13.68 -6.40 6.91
N ASP A 123 -12.68 -6.05 7.73
CA ASP A 123 -12.76 -4.86 8.57
C ASP A 123 -11.37 -4.25 8.85
N ILE A 124 -10.94 -3.29 8.02
CA ILE A 124 -9.67 -2.55 8.20
C ILE A 124 -9.73 -1.62 9.43
N LYS A 125 -10.92 -1.28 9.94
CA LYS A 125 -11.10 -0.35 11.08
C LYS A 125 -10.37 0.99 10.85
N LYS A 126 -9.32 1.25 11.63
CA LYS A 126 -8.44 2.43 11.60
C LYS A 126 -7.04 2.09 11.05
N GLY A 127 -6.89 0.95 10.39
CA GLY A 127 -5.61 0.44 9.93
C GLY A 127 -5.03 1.16 8.72
N ALA A 128 -5.83 1.94 7.97
CA ALA A 128 -5.35 2.65 6.77
C ALA A 128 -6.14 3.93 6.51
N ALA A 129 -5.44 5.08 6.41
CA ALA A 129 -6.01 6.36 5.97
C ALA A 129 -5.76 6.67 4.48
N GLY A 130 -5.30 5.66 3.73
CA GLY A 130 -4.80 5.76 2.35
C GLY A 130 -3.40 5.17 2.14
N CYS A 131 -2.75 4.69 3.20
CA CYS A 131 -1.49 3.96 3.20
C CYS A 131 -1.55 2.65 2.38
N LEU A 132 -0.39 2.06 2.09
CA LEU A 132 -0.23 0.78 1.39
C LEU A 132 0.04 -0.33 2.41
N VAL A 133 -1.03 -0.90 2.96
CA VAL A 133 -0.95 -1.65 4.22
C VAL A 133 -1.02 -3.15 3.96
N GLY A 134 -0.05 -3.92 4.48
CA GLY A 134 -0.12 -5.38 4.51
C GLY A 134 -0.85 -5.86 5.76
N ARG A 135 -1.81 -6.79 5.64
CA ARG A 135 -2.78 -7.10 6.69
C ARG A 135 -2.15 -7.52 8.03
N THR A 136 -1.24 -8.49 7.99
CA THR A 136 -0.72 -9.11 9.22
C THR A 136 0.60 -8.51 9.66
N ARG A 137 0.83 -8.49 10.98
CA ARG A 137 2.12 -8.09 11.56
C ARG A 137 3.24 -9.04 11.11
N ALA A 138 2.99 -10.34 11.16
CA ALA A 138 3.94 -11.37 10.73
C ALA A 138 4.36 -11.17 9.27
N GLY A 139 3.39 -11.07 8.36
CA GLY A 139 3.66 -10.85 6.94
C GLY A 139 4.32 -9.51 6.64
N HIS A 140 4.09 -8.49 7.47
CA HIS A 140 4.83 -7.23 7.36
C HIS A 140 6.30 -7.37 7.77
N ARG A 141 6.62 -8.12 8.82
CA ARG A 141 8.01 -8.39 9.20
C ARG A 141 8.74 -9.20 8.14
N GLU A 142 8.08 -10.18 7.54
CA GLU A 142 8.59 -10.93 6.39
C GLU A 142 8.87 -10.01 5.20
N PHE A 143 7.91 -9.15 4.85
CA PHE A 143 8.07 -8.17 3.79
C PHE A 143 9.27 -7.25 4.03
N MET A 144 9.38 -6.65 5.22
CA MET A 144 10.50 -5.77 5.55
C MET A 144 11.84 -6.51 5.53
N LYS A 145 11.88 -7.74 6.07
CA LYS A 145 13.08 -8.59 6.01
C LYS A 145 13.50 -8.85 4.57
N LEU A 146 12.54 -9.21 3.70
CA LEU A 146 12.80 -9.52 2.29
C LEU A 146 13.33 -8.29 1.53
N ILE A 147 12.62 -7.16 1.54
CA ILE A 147 13.04 -5.99 0.74
C ILE A 147 14.37 -5.40 1.20
N LYS A 148 14.71 -5.55 2.49
CA LYS A 148 15.99 -5.07 3.02
C LYS A 148 17.15 -5.95 2.58
N GLN A 149 16.95 -7.13 2.01
CA GLN A 149 18.02 -7.93 1.41
C GLN A 149 18.53 -7.34 0.10
N ASP A 150 17.83 -6.35 -0.48
CA ASP A 150 18.25 -5.69 -1.72
C ASP A 150 19.67 -5.10 -1.59
N PRO A 151 20.64 -5.50 -2.44
CA PRO A 151 22.02 -5.01 -2.37
C PRO A 151 22.13 -3.48 -2.46
N ARG A 152 21.20 -2.81 -3.16
CA ARG A 152 21.19 -1.35 -3.28
C ARG A 152 20.90 -0.68 -1.93
N TYR A 153 20.00 -1.27 -1.15
CA TYR A 153 19.72 -0.82 0.21
C TYR A 153 20.85 -1.20 1.17
N GLN A 154 21.41 -2.41 1.06
CA GLN A 154 22.54 -2.83 1.89
C GLN A 154 23.77 -1.93 1.71
N ASN A 155 24.02 -1.49 0.47
CA ASN A 155 25.12 -0.58 0.15
C ASN A 155 24.81 0.88 0.52
N ASN A 156 23.53 1.28 0.58
CA ASN A 156 23.12 2.63 0.95
C ASN A 156 21.75 2.60 1.66
N GLN A 157 21.75 2.80 2.98
CA GLN A 157 20.51 2.79 3.76
C GLN A 157 19.60 4.00 3.49
N ASP A 158 20.07 5.02 2.74
CA ASP A 158 19.25 6.12 2.23
C ASP A 158 18.52 5.76 0.91
N PHE A 159 18.60 4.50 0.47
CA PHE A 159 17.97 4.02 -0.76
C PHE A 159 16.46 4.28 -0.78
N THR A 160 15.99 4.81 -1.92
CA THR A 160 14.57 5.05 -2.16
C THR A 160 13.95 3.83 -2.82
N PHE A 161 13.00 3.22 -2.14
CA PHE A 161 12.17 2.15 -2.67
C PHE A 161 11.09 2.71 -3.59
N GLY A 162 10.94 2.05 -4.74
CA GLY A 162 9.84 2.26 -5.66
C GLY A 162 8.71 1.25 -5.46
N ALA A 163 7.48 1.65 -5.74
CA ALA A 163 6.33 0.76 -5.80
C ALA A 163 5.44 1.11 -7.00
N THR A 164 4.90 0.08 -7.64
CA THR A 164 3.94 0.22 -8.74
C THR A 164 2.57 -0.25 -8.27
N ILE A 165 1.56 0.59 -8.43
CA ILE A 165 0.17 0.30 -8.11
C ILE A 165 -0.53 0.01 -9.42
N ILE A 166 -0.97 -1.24 -9.59
CA ILE A 166 -1.62 -1.74 -10.81
C ILE A 166 -3.03 -2.22 -10.43
N PRO A 167 -4.10 -1.72 -11.07
CA PRO A 167 -5.42 -2.29 -10.93
C PRO A 167 -5.42 -3.73 -11.43
N GLY A 168 -6.01 -4.65 -10.68
CA GLY A 168 -6.05 -6.06 -11.09
C GLY A 168 -6.66 -6.28 -12.47
N SER A 169 -7.60 -5.43 -12.89
CA SER A 169 -8.24 -5.46 -14.21
C SER A 169 -7.35 -5.02 -15.38
N GLU A 170 -6.20 -4.41 -15.09
CA GLU A 170 -5.20 -4.00 -16.10
C GLU A 170 -4.06 -5.03 -16.24
N LEU A 171 -4.04 -6.06 -15.40
CA LEU A 171 -3.11 -7.17 -15.58
C LEU A 171 -3.58 -8.03 -16.76
N PRO A 172 -2.67 -8.53 -17.61
CA PRO A 172 -3.04 -9.45 -18.68
C PRO A 172 -3.75 -10.66 -18.08
N ASN A 173 -4.87 -11.06 -18.69
CA ASN A 173 -5.54 -12.31 -18.31
C ASN A 173 -4.55 -13.47 -18.52
N LYS A 174 -4.52 -14.40 -17.58
CA LYS A 174 -3.90 -15.71 -17.79
C LYS A 174 -4.70 -16.50 -18.82
#